data_AF-A0A2I0QLL6-F1
#
_entry.id   AF-A0A2I0QLL6-F1
#
_cell.length_a   1.000
_cell.length_b   1.000
_cell.length_c   1.000
_cell.angle_alpha   90.00
_cell.angle_beta   90.00
_cell.angle_gamma   90.00
#
_symmetry.space_group_name_H-M   'P 1'
#
loop_
_entity.id
_entity.type
_entity.pdbx_description
1 polymer ?
#
loop_
_entity_poly.entity_id
_entity_poly.type
_entity_poly.pdbx_seq_one_letter_code
_entity_poly.pdbx_strand_id
1 'polypeptide(L)'
;MKLIKLKPKNNAKYHFGESGLDESSVIFHSDSLFSAIINNYVKLYGDSKEDIEKLKSVKISSLFPAYGNILFIPKPFTKLNFNTDAQKRVDEKPKQIKKVEFISLNALENHNKEILELEDDLIIHKKFLISPFQNFVTGKLSKK
;
A
#
# COMPACT_ATOMS: atom_id res chain seq x y z
N MET A 1 -10.90 11.75 5.57
CA MET A 1 -10.00 10.96 4.70
C MET A 1 -10.84 9.91 3.96
N LYS A 2 -10.59 9.66 2.67
CA LYS A 2 -11.33 8.69 1.86
C LYS A 2 -10.36 7.66 1.27
N LEU A 3 -10.79 6.40 1.20
CA LEU A 3 -10.06 5.34 0.52
C LEU A 3 -10.68 5.11 -0.86
N ILE A 4 -9.85 5.12 -1.91
CA ILE A 4 -10.27 4.84 -3.28
C ILE A 4 -9.55 3.56 -3.74
N LYS A 5 -10.30 2.54 -4.13
CA LYS A 5 -9.77 1.30 -4.70
C LYS A 5 -9.91 1.33 -6.22
N LEU A 6 -8.78 1.40 -6.93
CA LEU A 6 -8.76 1.28 -8.38
C LEU A 6 -8.74 -0.22 -8.74
N LYS A 7 -9.80 -0.71 -9.36
CA LYS A 7 -9.88 -2.10 -9.83
C LYS A 7 -9.48 -2.17 -11.29
N PRO A 8 -8.38 -2.86 -11.63
CA PRO A 8 -7.97 -3.01 -13.02
C PRO A 8 -8.98 -3.85 -13.80
N LYS A 9 -9.07 -3.61 -15.11
CA LYS A 9 -9.83 -4.47 -16.02
C LYS A 9 -9.13 -5.83 -16.16
N ASN A 10 -9.88 -6.87 -16.54
CA ASN A 10 -9.32 -8.19 -16.77
C ASN A 10 -8.15 -8.12 -17.77
N ASN A 11 -7.03 -8.78 -17.43
CA ASN A 11 -5.79 -8.82 -18.21
C ASN A 11 -5.13 -7.46 -18.49
N ALA A 12 -5.54 -6.38 -17.80
CA ALA A 12 -4.85 -5.10 -17.90
C ALA A 12 -3.44 -5.22 -17.33
N LYS A 13 -2.47 -4.64 -18.04
CA LYS A 13 -1.07 -4.51 -17.61
C LYS A 13 -0.77 -3.03 -17.39
N TYR A 14 0.02 -2.74 -16.38
CA TYR A 14 0.43 -1.39 -16.01
C TYR A 14 1.95 -1.31 -16.03
N HIS A 15 2.46 -0.18 -16.44
CA HIS A 15 3.88 0.15 -16.39
C HIS A 15 4.03 1.44 -15.61
N PHE A 16 4.80 1.38 -14.53
CA PHE A 16 5.12 2.54 -13.69
C PHE A 16 6.64 2.74 -13.78
N GLY A 17 7.10 3.59 -14.70
CA GLY A 17 8.52 3.84 -14.89
C GLY A 17 9.17 4.42 -13.62
N GLU A 18 10.38 3.97 -13.30
CA GLU A 18 11.19 4.49 -12.19
C GLU A 18 12.44 5.23 -12.70
N SER A 19 13.32 4.54 -13.42
CA SER A 19 14.60 5.09 -13.91
C SER A 19 14.79 4.96 -15.44
N GLY A 20 13.94 4.19 -16.10
CA GLY A 20 14.03 3.85 -17.52
C GLY A 20 12.72 3.28 -18.06
N LEU A 21 12.67 3.03 -19.37
CA LEU A 21 11.49 2.45 -20.05
C LEU A 21 11.37 0.94 -19.83
N ASP A 22 12.46 0.29 -19.45
CA ASP A 22 12.59 -1.14 -19.20
C ASP A 22 12.30 -1.53 -17.74
N GLU A 23 12.34 -0.56 -16.83
CA GLU A 23 12.06 -0.77 -15.41
C GLU A 23 10.62 -0.39 -15.07
N SER A 24 9.93 -1.24 -14.31
CA SER A 24 8.60 -0.94 -13.79
C SER A 24 8.56 -1.15 -12.28
N SER A 25 8.12 -0.13 -11.56
CA SER A 25 7.79 -0.20 -10.15
C SER A 25 6.45 -0.89 -9.93
N VAL A 26 6.26 -1.41 -8.72
CA VAL A 26 4.96 -1.86 -8.21
C VAL A 26 4.15 -0.69 -7.65
N ILE A 27 4.83 0.38 -7.23
CA ILE A 27 4.22 1.58 -6.66
C ILE A 27 4.08 2.63 -7.75
N PHE A 28 2.89 3.23 -7.87
CA PHE A 28 2.73 4.44 -8.66
C PHE A 28 2.76 5.65 -7.72
N HIS A 29 3.81 6.45 -7.82
CA HIS A 29 4.10 7.51 -6.86
C HIS A 29 3.04 8.63 -6.85
N SER A 30 2.88 9.26 -5.68
CA SER A 30 1.84 10.28 -5.44
C SER A 30 1.96 11.50 -6.34
N ASP A 31 3.17 11.91 -6.69
CA ASP A 31 3.44 13.02 -7.61
C ASP A 31 2.94 12.70 -9.04
N SER A 32 3.21 11.49 -9.53
CA SER A 32 2.73 11.01 -10.82
C SER A 32 1.20 10.86 -10.83
N LEU A 33 0.63 10.35 -9.72
CA LEU A 33 -0.81 10.27 -9.54
C LEU A 33 -1.45 11.67 -9.49
N PHE A 34 -0.82 12.62 -8.81
CA PHE A 34 -1.27 14.00 -8.76
C PHE A 34 -1.26 14.64 -10.15
N SER A 35 -0.17 14.51 -10.90
CA SER A 35 -0.06 14.96 -12.28
C SER A 35 -1.15 14.35 -13.16
N ALA A 36 -1.46 13.07 -13.01
CA ALA A 36 -2.55 12.42 -13.74
C ALA A 36 -3.93 13.02 -13.39
N ILE A 37 -4.17 13.36 -12.12
CA ILE A 37 -5.41 14.03 -11.68
C ILE A 37 -5.49 15.44 -12.28
N ILE A 38 -4.42 16.24 -12.21
CA ILE A 38 -4.39 17.60 -12.77
C ILE A 38 -4.60 17.59 -14.27
N ASN A 39 -3.93 16.70 -15.01
CA ASN A 39 -4.14 16.57 -16.45
C ASN A 39 -5.59 16.22 -16.81
N ASN A 40 -6.23 15.33 -16.04
CA ASN A 40 -7.65 15.02 -16.24
C ASN A 40 -8.56 16.20 -15.86
N TYR A 41 -8.23 16.95 -14.81
CA TYR A 41 -8.96 18.16 -14.44
C TYR A 41 -8.92 19.19 -15.56
N VAL A 42 -7.73 19.51 -16.07
CA VAL A 42 -7.55 20.46 -17.18
C VAL A 42 -8.30 20.00 -18.44
N LYS A 43 -8.26 18.69 -18.74
CA LYS A 43 -8.99 18.12 -19.87
C LYS A 43 -10.51 18.25 -19.75
N LEU A 44 -11.06 18.20 -18.54
CA LEU A 44 -12.50 18.23 -18.29
C LEU A 44 -13.05 19.65 -18.06
N TYR A 45 -12.25 20.53 -17.46
CA TYR A 45 -12.71 21.83 -16.94
C TYR A 45 -11.87 23.02 -17.43
N GLY A 46 -10.77 22.79 -18.16
CA GLY A 46 -9.86 23.83 -18.61
C GLY A 46 -8.76 24.19 -17.60
N ASP A 47 -7.88 25.11 -18.00
CA ASP A 47 -6.69 25.52 -17.24
C ASP A 47 -6.98 26.72 -16.31
N SER A 48 -7.74 26.46 -15.24
CA SER A 48 -8.03 27.45 -14.20
C SER A 48 -6.93 27.44 -13.14
N LYS A 49 -6.11 28.50 -13.11
CA LYS A 49 -5.03 28.67 -12.11
C LYS A 49 -5.55 28.61 -10.68
N GLU A 50 -6.70 29.23 -10.40
CA GLU A 50 -7.28 29.27 -9.05
C GLU A 50 -7.65 27.85 -8.57
N ASP A 51 -8.25 27.05 -9.44
CA ASP A 51 -8.65 25.69 -9.10
C ASP A 51 -7.45 24.75 -8.96
N ILE A 52 -6.43 24.91 -9.80
CA ILE A 52 -5.17 24.15 -9.68
C ILE A 52 -4.48 24.45 -8.34
N GLU A 53 -4.43 25.72 -7.91
CA GLU A 53 -3.88 26.08 -6.60
C GLU A 53 -4.68 25.46 -5.45
N LYS A 54 -6.01 25.42 -5.54
CA LYS A 54 -6.84 24.70 -4.55
C LYS A 54 -6.52 23.21 -4.54
N LEU A 55 -6.33 22.59 -5.70
CA LEU A 55 -6.02 21.16 -5.82
C LEU A 55 -4.65 20.79 -5.24
N LYS A 56 -3.65 21.68 -5.29
CA LYS A 56 -2.33 21.45 -4.65
C LYS A 56 -2.41 21.23 -3.13
N SER A 57 -3.48 21.70 -2.48
CA SER A 57 -3.70 21.45 -1.05
C SER A 57 -4.19 20.02 -0.74
N VAL A 58 -4.62 19.27 -1.75
CA VAL A 58 -5.14 17.91 -1.59
C VAL A 58 -3.98 16.95 -1.30
N LYS A 59 -4.05 16.28 -0.14
CA LYS A 59 -3.10 15.23 0.22
C LYS A 59 -3.54 13.89 -0.36
N ILE A 60 -2.69 13.30 -1.20
CA ILE A 60 -2.86 11.94 -1.72
C ILE A 60 -1.64 11.10 -1.40
N SER A 61 -1.84 9.81 -1.15
CA SER A 61 -0.75 8.85 -1.06
C SER A 61 -0.36 8.34 -2.45
N SER A 62 0.79 7.66 -2.53
CA SER A 62 1.07 6.79 -3.67
C SER A 62 0.01 5.70 -3.78
N LEU A 63 -0.10 5.10 -4.97
CA LEU A 63 -0.96 3.96 -5.21
C LEU A 63 -0.25 2.70 -4.71
N PHE A 64 -0.88 1.98 -3.78
CA PHE A 64 -0.34 0.77 -3.19
C PHE A 64 -1.16 -0.48 -3.57
N PRO A 65 -0.53 -1.67 -3.55
CA PRO A 65 -1.23 -2.92 -3.82
C PRO A 65 -2.35 -3.23 -2.83
N ALA A 66 -3.38 -3.91 -3.31
CA ALA A 66 -4.44 -4.48 -2.49
C ALA A 66 -4.86 -5.84 -3.05
N TYR A 67 -5.17 -6.79 -2.18
CA TYR A 67 -5.69 -8.09 -2.56
C TYR A 67 -7.03 -8.35 -1.85
N GLY A 68 -8.13 -8.28 -2.60
CA GLY A 68 -9.48 -8.33 -2.05
C GLY A 68 -9.72 -7.22 -1.01
N ASN A 69 -9.82 -7.62 0.25
CA ASN A 69 -9.99 -6.71 1.39
C ASN A 69 -8.69 -6.37 2.13
N ILE A 70 -7.59 -7.04 1.80
CA ILE A 70 -6.28 -6.77 2.40
C ILE A 70 -5.66 -5.57 1.69
N LEU A 71 -5.36 -4.53 2.48
CA LEU A 71 -4.67 -3.33 2.03
C LEU A 71 -3.21 -3.41 2.45
N PHE A 72 -2.31 -3.14 1.52
CA PHE A 72 -0.87 -3.13 1.78
C PHE A 72 -0.32 -1.71 1.72
N ILE A 73 0.70 -1.46 2.54
CA ILE A 73 1.51 -0.25 2.53
C ILE A 73 2.99 -0.66 2.52
N PRO A 74 3.91 0.25 2.16
CA PRO A 74 5.34 -0.03 2.27
C PRO A 74 5.70 -0.45 3.70
N LYS A 75 6.56 -1.46 3.82
CA LYS A 75 7.10 -1.87 5.12
C LYS A 75 7.79 -0.67 5.78
N PRO A 76 7.50 -0.35 7.04
CA PRO A 76 8.24 0.66 7.78
C PRO A 76 9.75 0.42 7.72
N PHE A 77 10.51 1.52 7.72
CA PHE A 77 11.98 1.47 7.83
C PHE A 77 12.44 1.10 9.24
N THR A 78 11.54 1.13 10.23
CA THR A 78 11.80 0.68 11.60
C THR A 78 11.94 -0.84 11.68
N LYS A 79 12.55 -1.31 12.77
CA LYS A 79 12.51 -2.74 13.12
C LYS A 79 11.05 -3.12 13.38
N LEU A 80 10.61 -4.22 12.77
CA LEU A 80 9.29 -4.78 13.07
C LEU A 80 9.31 -5.41 14.47
N ASN A 81 8.30 -5.09 15.27
CA ASN A 81 8.14 -5.54 16.65
C ASN A 81 7.31 -6.81 16.67
N PHE A 82 8.01 -7.94 16.74
CA PHE A 82 7.42 -9.28 16.82
C PHE A 82 7.20 -9.69 18.27
N ASN A 83 6.23 -10.58 18.49
CA ASN A 83 6.11 -11.25 19.78
C ASN A 83 7.33 -12.18 20.04
N THR A 84 7.49 -12.64 21.28
CA THR A 84 8.69 -13.39 21.70
C THR A 84 8.96 -14.64 20.87
N ASP A 85 7.91 -15.38 20.49
CA ASP A 85 8.06 -16.62 19.71
C ASP A 85 8.37 -16.34 18.25
N ALA A 86 7.70 -15.33 17.66
CA ALA A 86 7.97 -14.88 16.31
C ALA A 86 9.38 -14.28 16.17
N GLN A 87 9.88 -13.58 17.20
CA GLN A 87 11.23 -13.01 17.18
C GLN A 87 12.31 -14.08 17.03
N LYS A 88 12.18 -15.24 17.68
CA LYS A 88 13.11 -16.37 17.50
C LYS A 88 13.18 -16.82 16.04
N ARG A 89 12.02 -16.94 15.37
CA ARG A 89 11.94 -17.31 13.94
C ARG A 89 12.56 -16.26 13.02
N VAL A 90 12.39 -14.98 13.36
CA VAL A 90 13.03 -13.86 12.64
C VAL A 90 14.55 -13.98 12.72
N ASP A 91 15.07 -14.32 13.90
CA ASP A 91 16.52 -14.44 14.14
C ASP A 91 17.12 -15.66 13.41
N GLU A 92 16.34 -16.73 13.24
CA GLU A 92 16.71 -17.89 12.40
C GLU A 92 16.70 -17.54 10.89
N LYS A 93 15.75 -16.71 10.44
CA LYS A 93 15.53 -16.40 9.01
C LYS A 93 15.50 -14.88 8.70
N PRO A 94 16.52 -14.08 9.08
CA PRO A 94 16.45 -12.62 8.98
C PRO A 94 16.40 -12.11 7.53
N LYS A 95 16.92 -12.90 6.57
CA LYS A 95 16.88 -12.60 5.14
C LYS A 95 15.44 -12.58 4.58
N GLN A 96 14.51 -13.33 5.17
CA GLN A 96 13.12 -13.34 4.72
C GLN A 96 12.44 -12.02 5.04
N ILE A 97 12.58 -11.52 6.28
CA ILE A 97 12.02 -10.24 6.71
C ILE A 97 12.63 -9.06 5.95
N LYS A 98 13.93 -9.10 5.64
CA LYS A 98 14.57 -8.06 4.82
C LYS A 98 14.03 -7.97 3.39
N LYS A 99 13.49 -9.06 2.84
CA LYS A 99 12.90 -9.09 1.50
C LYS A 99 11.43 -8.62 1.46
N VAL A 100 10.80 -8.47 2.62
CA VAL A 100 9.45 -7.92 2.71
C VAL A 100 9.50 -6.44 2.32
N GLU A 101 8.75 -6.11 1.27
CA GLU A 101 8.61 -4.76 0.72
C GLU A 101 7.32 -4.10 1.25
N PHE A 102 6.28 -4.91 1.50
CA PHE A 102 4.97 -4.44 1.90
C PHE A 102 4.45 -5.14 3.15
N ILE A 103 3.72 -4.40 3.97
CA ILE A 103 3.03 -4.89 5.16
C ILE A 103 1.53 -4.60 5.03
N SER A 104 0.69 -5.56 5.39
CA SER A 104 -0.76 -5.32 5.45
C SER A 104 -1.10 -4.36 6.58
N LEU A 105 -2.22 -3.62 6.47
CA LEU A 105 -2.65 -2.73 7.56
C LEU A 105 -2.87 -3.47 8.88
N ASN A 106 -3.35 -4.72 8.84
CA ASN A 106 -3.50 -5.56 10.03
C ASN A 106 -2.15 -5.86 10.69
N ALA A 107 -1.17 -6.27 9.87
CA ALA A 107 0.18 -6.54 10.35
C ALA A 107 0.86 -5.28 10.87
N LEU A 108 0.61 -4.12 10.27
CA LEU A 108 1.09 -2.84 10.81
C LEU A 108 0.47 -2.55 12.18
N GLU A 109 -0.83 -2.80 12.36
CA GLU A 109 -1.50 -2.62 13.64
C GLU A 109 -0.90 -3.55 14.72
N ASN A 110 -0.68 -4.82 14.38
CA ASN A 110 -0.03 -5.77 15.28
C ASN A 110 1.42 -5.39 15.58
N HIS A 111 2.16 -4.87 14.60
CA HIS A 111 3.49 -4.30 14.80
C HIS A 111 3.47 -3.16 15.84
N ASN A 112 2.53 -2.22 15.71
CA ASN A 112 2.42 -1.09 16.62
C ASN A 112 2.05 -1.51 18.05
N LYS A 113 1.43 -2.67 18.20
CA LYS A 113 1.06 -3.29 19.49
C LYS A 113 2.11 -4.29 20.00
N GLU A 114 3.20 -4.50 19.28
CA GLU A 114 4.27 -5.47 19.61
C GLU A 114 3.80 -6.93 19.69
N ILE A 115 2.72 -7.27 18.99
CA ILE A 115 2.14 -8.61 18.93
C ILE A 115 2.23 -9.21 17.53
N LEU A 116 3.15 -8.71 16.68
CA LEU A 116 3.29 -9.22 15.33
C LEU A 116 3.76 -10.67 15.35
N GLU A 117 2.97 -11.52 14.69
CA GLU A 117 3.26 -12.93 14.51
C GLU A 117 4.03 -13.16 13.20
N LEU A 118 4.73 -14.30 13.13
CA LEU A 118 5.44 -14.72 11.94
C LEU A 118 5.33 -16.23 11.76
N GLU A 119 4.75 -16.63 10.63
CA GLU A 119 4.68 -17.99 10.13
C GLU A 119 5.01 -17.95 8.62
N ASP A 120 5.48 -19.07 8.06
CA ASP A 120 5.97 -19.10 6.67
C ASP A 120 4.85 -18.77 5.65
N ASP A 121 3.59 -19.04 5.98
CA ASP A 121 2.39 -18.74 5.18
C ASP A 121 1.92 -17.27 5.29
N LEU A 122 2.42 -16.53 6.30
CA LEU A 122 2.13 -15.10 6.47
C LEU A 122 2.98 -14.19 5.56
N ILE A 123 3.94 -14.75 4.81
CA ILE A 123 4.70 -14.01 3.79
C ILE A 123 4.29 -14.47 2.39
N ILE A 124 3.45 -13.67 1.73
CA ILE A 124 2.98 -13.92 0.37
C ILE A 124 4.05 -13.47 -0.64
N HIS A 125 4.40 -14.35 -1.58
CA HIS A 125 5.37 -14.09 -2.65
C HIS A 125 6.72 -13.53 -2.16
N LYS A 126 7.13 -13.85 -0.91
CA LYS A 126 8.37 -13.36 -0.27
C LYS A 126 8.45 -11.82 -0.11
N LYS A 127 7.38 -11.08 -0.41
CA LYS A 127 7.35 -9.61 -0.49
C LYS A 127 6.26 -8.96 0.38
N PHE A 128 5.16 -9.66 0.63
CA PHE A 128 3.99 -9.13 1.31
C PHE A 128 3.79 -9.83 2.66
N LEU A 129 3.91 -9.08 3.75
CA LEU A 129 3.65 -9.58 5.10
C LEU A 129 2.19 -9.33 5.48
N ILE A 130 1.50 -10.41 5.83
CA ILE A 130 0.16 -10.37 6.42
C ILE A 130 0.22 -10.78 7.90
N SER A 131 -0.87 -10.57 8.61
CA SER A 131 -1.09 -11.20 9.92
C SER A 131 -2.34 -12.06 9.84
N PRO A 132 -2.48 -13.06 10.72
CA PRO A 132 -3.68 -13.89 10.78
C PRO A 132 -4.92 -13.00 10.83
N PHE A 133 -5.94 -13.38 10.07
CA PHE A 133 -7.18 -12.61 9.98
C PHE A 133 -7.81 -12.51 11.36
N GLN A 134 -7.68 -11.36 12.02
CA GLN A 134 -8.74 -10.89 12.90
C GLN A 134 -9.77 -10.18 12.01
N ASN A 135 -11.03 -10.56 12.17
CA ASN A 135 -12.15 -9.96 11.46
C ASN A 135 -12.08 -8.44 11.60
N PHE A 136 -11.73 -7.72 10.55
CA PHE A 136 -12.01 -6.29 10.54
C PHE A 136 -13.51 -6.13 10.58
N VAL A 137 -13.98 -5.54 11.68
CA VAL A 137 -15.30 -4.91 11.78
C VAL A 137 -15.48 -4.13 10.50
N THR A 138 -16.45 -4.58 9.70
CA THR A 138 -16.93 -3.85 8.54
C THR A 138 -17.24 -2.44 9.00
N GLY A 139 -16.38 -1.48 8.67
CA GLY A 139 -16.73 -0.07 8.72
C GLY A 139 -18.02 0.05 7.95
N LYS A 140 -19.10 0.39 8.67
CA LYS A 140 -20.45 0.54 8.13
C LYS A 140 -20.35 1.25 6.78
N LEU A 141 -20.54 0.47 5.72
CA LEU A 141 -21.07 1.01 4.48
C LEU A 141 -22.50 1.42 4.85
N SER A 142 -22.67 2.70 5.19
CA SER A 142 -23.97 3.35 5.18
C SER A 142 -24.52 3.15 3.78
N LYS A 143 -25.37 2.13 3.62
CA LYS A 143 -26.29 2.03 2.50
C LYS A 143 -27.44 2.97 2.81
N LYS A 144 -27.67 3.88 1.86
CA LYS A 144 -28.75 4.86 1.75
C LYS A 144 -28.59 6.10 2.61
#